data_AF-A0A0F2Q5Y1-F1
#
_entry.id   AF-A0A0F2Q5Y1-F1
#
_cell.length_a   1.000
_cell.length_b   1.000
_cell.length_c   1.000
_cell.angle_alpha   90.00
_cell.angle_beta   90.00
_cell.angle_gamma   90.00
#
_symmetry.space_group_name_H-M   'P 1'
#
loop_
_entity.id
_entity.type
_entity.pdbx_description
1 polymer ?
#
loop_
_entity_poly.entity_id
_entity_poly.type
_entity_poly.pdbx_seq_one_letter_code
_entity_poly.pdbx_strand_id
1 'polypeptide(L)' 'PFKELGRNLIKLSSDKRILLICNSGFTAAQSLSLLKSIGLKTYILESGINGYLEEGRNARNNILRIA' A
#
# COMPACT_ATOMS: atom_id res chain seq x y z
N PRO A 1 5.78 11.28 0.05
CA PRO A 1 7.01 10.49 0.26
C PRO A 1 7.14 10.04 1.73
N PHE A 2 7.74 8.88 2.02
CA PHE A 2 7.81 8.32 3.39
C PHE A 2 8.39 9.29 4.42
N LYS A 3 9.53 9.92 4.08
CA LYS A 3 10.24 10.86 4.97
C LYS A 3 9.45 12.13 5.33
N GLU A 4 8.40 12.44 4.57
CA GLU A 4 7.61 13.66 4.73
C GLU A 4 6.25 13.40 5.37
N LEU A 5 5.89 12.14 5.65
CA LEU A 5 4.56 11.76 6.11
C LEU A 5 4.15 12.53 7.36
N GLY A 6 5.02 12.57 8.37
CA GLY A 6 4.75 13.24 9.65
C GLY A 6 4.41 14.74 9.51
N ARG A 7 5.01 15.44 8.53
CA ARG A 7 4.76 16.87 8.30
C ARG A 7 3.48 17.15 7.51
N ASN A 8 2.87 16.11 6.94
CA ASN A 8 1.73 16.22 6.04
C ASN A 8 0.48 15.50 6.56
N LEU A 9 0.47 15.05 7.83
CA LEU A 9 -0.65 14.32 8.42
C LEU A 9 -1.98 15.08 8.33
N ILE A 10 -1.94 16.41 8.46
CA ILE A 10 -3.14 17.28 8.39
C ILE A 10 -3.84 17.25 7.02
N LYS A 11 -3.15 16.79 5.97
CA LYS A 11 -3.73 16.67 4.62
C LYS A 11 -4.53 15.38 4.44
N LEU A 12 -4.44 14.44 5.37
CA LEU A 12 -5.13 13.16 5.30
C LEU A 12 -6.54 13.30 5.86
N SER A 13 -7.53 12.80 5.13
CA SER A 13 -8.92 12.83 5.57
C SER A 13 -9.21 11.68 6.54
N SER A 14 -9.81 12.00 7.68
CA SER A 14 -10.09 11.05 8.77
C SER A 14 -11.38 10.25 8.58
N ASP A 15 -12.26 10.72 7.69
CA ASP A 15 -13.54 10.09 7.34
C ASP A 15 -13.40 8.99 6.28
N LYS A 16 -12.25 8.90 5.59
CA LYS A 16 -12.01 7.96 4.50
C LYS A 16 -11.10 6.81 4.89
N ARG A 17 -11.24 5.70 4.15
CA ARG A 17 -10.26 4.61 4.17
C ARG A 17 -9.05 5.01 3.31
N ILE A 18 -7.84 4.77 3.80
CA ILE A 18 -6.59 5.13 3.12
C ILE A 18 -5.83 3.84 2.79
N LEU A 19 -5.53 3.61 1.52
CA LEU A 19 -4.64 2.54 1.07
C LEU A 19 -3.24 3.10 0.84
N LEU A 20 -2.25 2.57 1.57
CA LEU A 20 -0.85 2.94 1.46
C LEU A 20 -0.13 1.97 0.52
N ILE A 21 0.64 2.52 -0.42
CA ILE A 21 1.40 1.74 -1.40
C ILE A 21 2.83 2.27 -1.44
N CYS A 22 3.79 1.35 -1.49
CA CYS A 22 5.16 1.64 -1.91
C CYS A 22 5.66 0.48 -2.79
N ASN A 23 6.96 0.47 -3.10
CA ASN A 23 7.52 -0.51 -4.03
C ASN A 23 7.39 -1.96 -3.52
N SER A 24 7.81 -2.21 -2.28
CA SER A 24 7.86 -3.56 -1.68
C SER A 24 6.92 -3.76 -0.48
N GLY A 25 6.15 -2.74 -0.11
CA GLY A 25 5.29 -2.75 1.08
C GLY A 25 5.97 -2.32 2.39
N PHE A 26 7.31 -2.32 2.49
CA PHE A 26 8.01 -2.09 3.76
C PHE A 26 7.77 -0.71 4.38
N THR A 27 7.94 0.37 3.61
CA THR A 27 7.70 1.74 4.11
C THR A 27 6.21 2.06 4.21
N ALA A 28 5.36 1.39 3.44
CA ALA A 28 3.91 1.46 3.60
C ALA A 28 3.47 0.85 4.94
N ALA A 29 4.05 -0.28 5.34
CA ALA A 29 3.80 -0.91 6.65
C ALA A 29 4.26 -0.04 7.83
N GLN A 30 5.43 0.61 7.72
CA GLN A 30 5.86 1.58 8.74
C GLN A 30 4.89 2.77 8.83
N SER A 31 4.44 3.28 7.69
CA SER A 31 3.45 4.37 7.63
C SER A 31 2.10 3.94 8.21
N LEU A 32 1.66 2.72 7.93
CA LEU A 32 0.43 2.12 8.46
C LEU A 32 0.40 2.16 9.98
N SER A 33 1.49 1.73 10.64
CA SER A 33 1.57 1.73 12.10
C SER A 33 1.40 3.14 12.70
N LEU A 34 2.06 4.14 12.10
CA LEU A 34 1.90 5.54 12.52
C LEU A 34 0.46 6.05 12.28
N LEU A 35 -0.11 5.81 11.11
CA LEU A 35 -1.43 6.35 10.80
C LEU A 35 -2.55 5.66 11.60
N LYS A 36 -2.42 4.36 11.88
CA LYS A 36 -3.32 3.65 12.79
C LYS A 36 -3.23 4.20 14.22
N SER A 37 -2.03 4.52 14.72
CA SER A 37 -1.88 5.00 16.10
C SER A 37 -2.54 6.37 16.33
N ILE A 38 -2.70 7.17 15.28
CA ILE A 38 -3.43 8.46 15.31
C ILE A 38 -4.91 8.33 14.88
N GLY A 39 -5.44 7.11 14.77
CA GLY A 39 -6.86 6.84 14.57
C GLY A 39 -7.34 6.79 13.11
N LEU A 40 -6.44 6.81 12.12
CA LEU A 40 -6.84 6.73 10.71
C LEU A 40 -7.13 5.29 10.25
N LYS A 41 -8.20 5.13 9.48
CA LYS A 41 -8.61 3.85 8.87
C LYS A 41 -7.71 3.52 7.68
N THR A 42 -6.61 2.84 7.94
CA THR A 42 -5.54 2.63 6.96
C THR A 42 -5.28 1.15 6.68
N TYR A 43 -4.90 0.87 5.43
CA TYR A 43 -4.58 -0.44 4.87
C TYR A 43 -3.31 -0.33 4.04
N ILE A 44 -2.67 -1.46 3.74
CA ILE A 44 -1.51 -1.53 2.85
C ILE A 44 -1.80 -2.48 1.70
N LEU A 45 -1.16 -2.23 0.56
CA LEU A 45 -0.95 -3.27 -0.45
C LEU A 45 0.24 -4.13 -0.01
N GLU A 46 -0.05 -5.36 0.41
CA GLU A 46 0.99 -6.32 0.77
C GLU A 46 1.94 -6.55 -0.41
N SER A 47 3.24 -6.69 -0.14
CA SER A 47 4.32 -6.75 -1.14
C SER A 47 4.43 -5.53 -2.08
N GLY A 48 3.64 -4.48 -1.85
CA GLY A 48 3.67 -3.24 -2.61
C GLY A 48 3.27 -3.41 -4.08
N ILE A 49 3.58 -2.40 -4.90
CA ILE A 49 3.26 -2.44 -6.33
C ILE A 49 4.05 -3.55 -7.06
N ASN A 50 5.23 -3.93 -6.57
CA ASN A 50 6.02 -5.01 -7.16
C ASN A 50 5.27 -6.35 -7.05
N GLY A 51 4.72 -6.66 -5.87
CA GLY A 51 3.91 -7.86 -5.66
C GLY A 51 2.65 -7.87 -6.53
N TYR A 52 1.93 -6.75 -6.59
CA TYR A 52 0.74 -6.62 -7.45
C TYR A 52 1.04 -6.88 -8.93
N LEU A 53 2.14 -6.32 -9.45
CA LEU A 53 2.55 -6.54 -10.83
C LEU A 53 2.99 -7.98 -11.08
N GLU A 54 3.63 -8.62 -10.10
CA GLU A 54 4.02 -10.04 -10.18
C GLU A 54 2.79 -10.96 -10.22
N GLU A 55 1.83 -10.75 -9.31
CA GLU A 55 0.56 -11.49 -9.33
C GLU A 55 -0.17 -11.32 -10.67
N GLY A 56 -0.22 -10.10 -11.21
CA GLY A 56 -0.81 -9.84 -12.52
C GLY A 56 -0.10 -10.58 -13.66
N ARG A 57 1.24 -10.65 -13.64
CA ARG A 57 2.00 -11.44 -14.61
C ARG A 57 1.75 -12.94 -14.45
N ASN A 58 1.70 -13.43 -13.21
CA ASN A 58 1.43 -14.85 -12.92
C ASN A 58 0.03 -15.25 -13.39
N ALA A 59 -0.98 -14.42 -13.14
CA ALA A 59 -2.34 -14.63 -13.63
C ALA A 59 -2.38 -14.69 -15.17
N ARG A 60 -1.72 -13.75 -15.85
CA ARG A 60 -1.62 -13.76 -17.32
C ARG A 60 -0.95 -15.03 -17.84
N ASN A 61 0.17 -15.43 -17.24
CA ASN A 61 0.92 -16.63 -17.65
C ASN A 61 0.09 -17.90 -17.42
N ASN A 62 -0.67 -17.97 -16.33
CA ASN A 62 -1.57 -19.09 -16.07
C ASN A 62 -2.67 -19.21 -17.11
N ILE A 63 -3.25 -18.09 -17.56
CA ILE A 63 -4.23 -18.08 -18.65
C ILE A 63 -3.59 -18.57 -19.96
N LEU A 64 -2.39 -18.11 -20.29
CA LEU A 64 -1.69 -18.54 -21.51
C LEU A 64 -1.24 -20.01 -21.47
N ARG A 65 -1.04 -20.60 -20.29
CA ARG A 65 -0.65 -22.01 -20.14
C ARG A 65 -1.83 -22.98 -20.38
N ILE A 66 -3.06 -22.51 -20.23
CA ILE A 66 -4.28 -23.33 -20.37
C ILE A 66 -5.02 -23.09 -21.69
N ALA A 67 -4.54 -22.15 -22.51
CA ALA A 67 -5.03 -21.85 -23.85
C ALA A 67 -4.17 -22.56 -24.90
#